data_AF-A0A8I1UFY9-F1
#
_entry.id   AF-A0A8I1UFY9-F1
#
_cell.length_a   1.000
_cell.length_b   1.000
_cell.length_c   1.000
_cell.angle_alpha   90.00
_cell.angle_beta   90.00
_cell.angle_gamma   90.00
#
_symmetry.space_group_name_H-M   'P 1'
#
loop_
_entity.id
_entity.type
_entity.pdbx_description
1 polymer ?
#
loop_
_entity_poly.entity_id
_entity_poly.type
_entity_poly.pdbx_seq_one_letter_code
_entity_poly.pdbx_strand_id
1 'polypeptide(L)'
;MTGANGRQARWQRNAVDGVGAVLLLTGLAWLAVHYGMGAGAGQLPHPAEAWLMRLHGLAAFAALFLLGAIAAAHVPAGWRITSEGGWPGQRGTGLVLCTLAGLLVLTGYMLYYFAPEPVRPALGWIHAAAGVAMAAVLGLHRHRRCAGRARQLRNP
;
A
#
# COMPACT_ATOMS: atom_id res chain seq x y z
N MET A 1 12.31 -24.09 19.22
CA MET A 1 11.11 -23.30 19.57
C MET A 1 10.25 -23.17 18.33
N THR A 2 9.09 -23.84 18.40
CA THR A 2 7.91 -23.85 17.50
C THR A 2 8.05 -23.25 16.10
N GLY A 3 8.04 -24.11 15.08
CA GLY A 3 7.77 -23.75 13.69
C GLY A 3 6.39 -23.13 13.56
N ALA A 4 6.35 -21.80 13.45
CA ALA A 4 5.12 -21.09 13.14
C ALA A 4 4.80 -21.28 11.67
N ASN A 5 3.66 -21.94 11.43
CA ASN A 5 3.01 -22.13 10.15
C ASN A 5 3.00 -20.80 9.37
N GLY A 6 3.81 -20.68 8.30
CA GLY A 6 4.09 -19.43 7.57
C GLY A 6 2.92 -18.83 6.76
N ARG A 7 1.67 -19.11 7.14
CA ARG A 7 0.47 -18.54 6.53
C ARG A 7 0.01 -17.34 7.35
N GLN A 8 0.05 -16.15 6.75
CA GLN A 8 -0.63 -14.95 7.28
C GLN A 8 -2.05 -15.29 7.73
N ALA A 9 -2.35 -15.02 9.00
CA ALA A 9 -3.68 -15.22 9.55
C ALA A 9 -4.69 -14.34 8.79
N ARG A 10 -5.93 -14.85 8.63
CA ARG A 10 -6.96 -14.15 7.84
C ARG A 10 -7.23 -12.73 8.35
N TRP A 11 -7.18 -12.53 9.66
CA TRP A 11 -7.36 -11.22 10.28
C TRP A 11 -6.27 -10.22 9.89
N GLN A 12 -4.99 -10.64 9.82
CA GLN A 12 -3.88 -9.76 9.41
C GLN A 12 -4.04 -9.32 7.95
N ARG A 13 -4.45 -10.24 7.08
CA ARG A 13 -4.73 -9.92 5.67
C ARG A 13 -5.88 -8.92 5.56
N ASN A 14 -6.99 -9.18 6.24
CA ASN A 14 -8.16 -8.31 6.21
C ASN A 14 -7.85 -6.93 6.79
N ALA A 15 -7.03 -6.86 7.84
CA ALA A 15 -6.61 -5.60 8.44
C ALA A 15 -5.77 -4.76 7.46
N VAL A 16 -4.76 -5.35 6.82
CA VAL A 16 -3.96 -4.67 5.78
C VAL A 16 -4.84 -4.20 4.63
N ASP A 17 -5.78 -5.02 4.20
CA ASP A 17 -6.68 -4.68 3.11
C ASP A 17 -7.63 -3.54 3.46
N GLY A 18 -8.21 -3.59 4.65
CA GLY A 18 -9.08 -2.53 5.15
C GLY A 18 -8.33 -1.22 5.26
N VAL A 19 -7.15 -1.22 5.88
CA VAL A 19 -6.32 -0.02 6.03
C VAL A 19 -5.85 0.51 4.67
N GLY A 20 -5.41 -0.37 3.77
CA GLY A 20 -5.01 0.01 2.41
C GLY A 20 -6.16 0.59 1.59
N ALA A 21 -7.37 0.04 1.73
CA ALA A 21 -8.57 0.59 1.10
C ALA A 21 -8.93 1.96 1.66
N VAL A 22 -8.86 2.15 2.98
CA VAL A 22 -9.08 3.47 3.61
C VAL A 22 -8.07 4.50 3.10
N LEU A 23 -6.79 4.15 3.04
CA LEU A 23 -5.74 5.03 2.49
C LEU A 23 -6.04 5.43 1.04
N LEU A 24 -6.34 4.45 0.19
CA LEU A 24 -6.61 4.70 -1.23
C LEU A 24 -7.85 5.57 -1.42
N LEU A 25 -8.97 5.22 -0.77
CA LEU A 25 -10.23 5.93 -0.91
C LEU A 25 -10.14 7.35 -0.37
N THR A 26 -9.50 7.55 0.79
CA THR A 26 -9.32 8.89 1.35
C THR A 26 -8.39 9.74 0.50
N GLY A 27 -7.32 9.17 -0.07
CA GLY A 27 -6.42 9.88 -0.99
C GLY A 27 -7.11 10.29 -2.29
N LEU A 28 -7.86 9.38 -2.92
CA LEU A 28 -8.62 9.68 -4.14
C LEU A 28 -9.73 10.71 -3.90
N ALA A 29 -10.46 10.58 -2.79
CA ALA A 29 -11.47 11.54 -2.39
C ALA A 29 -10.84 12.92 -2.11
N TRP A 30 -9.66 12.96 -1.48
CA TRP A 30 -8.96 14.22 -1.24
C TRP A 30 -8.57 14.89 -2.56
N LEU A 31 -8.03 14.16 -3.53
CA LEU A 31 -7.70 14.70 -4.85
C LEU A 31 -8.93 15.25 -5.57
N ALA A 32 -10.05 14.52 -5.53
CA ALA A 32 -11.31 14.94 -6.16
C ALA A 32 -11.85 16.23 -5.54
N VAL A 33 -11.80 16.35 -4.21
CA VAL A 33 -12.24 17.57 -3.51
C VAL A 33 -11.26 18.72 -3.78
N HIS A 34 -9.96 18.49 -3.60
CA HIS A 34 -8.92 19.52 -3.70
C HIS A 34 -8.90 20.17 -5.09
N TYR A 35 -8.95 19.37 -6.16
CA TYR A 35 -8.92 19.88 -7.54
C TYR A 35 -10.30 20.20 -8.13
N GLY A 36 -11.39 19.73 -7.54
CA GLY A 36 -12.75 19.97 -8.04
C GLY A 36 -13.47 21.15 -7.42
N MET A 37 -13.27 21.38 -6.12
CA MET A 37 -14.05 22.36 -5.33
C MET A 37 -13.28 22.96 -4.14
N GLY A 38 -11.95 22.86 -4.17
CA GLY A 38 -11.08 23.19 -3.04
C GLY A 38 -9.89 24.05 -3.44
N ALA A 39 -8.86 24.02 -2.60
CA ALA A 39 -7.69 24.88 -2.77
C ALA A 39 -6.97 24.69 -4.12
N GLY A 40 -6.90 23.46 -4.62
CA GLY A 40 -6.31 23.13 -5.92
C GLY A 40 -7.09 23.67 -7.12
N ALA A 41 -8.35 24.08 -6.92
CA ALA A 41 -9.18 24.74 -7.94
C ALA A 41 -9.10 26.28 -7.87
N GLY A 42 -8.20 26.85 -7.05
CA GLY A 42 -8.10 28.29 -6.82
C GLY A 42 -9.19 28.85 -5.90
N GLN A 43 -9.91 27.97 -5.18
CA GLN A 43 -10.93 28.34 -4.21
C GLN A 43 -10.37 28.29 -2.78
N LEU A 44 -11.16 28.69 -1.79
CA LEU A 44 -10.81 28.44 -0.39
C LEU A 44 -10.79 26.93 -0.10
N PRO A 45 -9.91 26.43 0.80
CA PRO A 45 -9.87 25.01 1.14
C PRO A 45 -11.22 24.48 1.62
N HIS A 46 -11.69 23.38 1.03
CA HIS A 46 -12.95 22.78 1.44
C HIS A 46 -12.77 22.03 2.78
N PRO A 47 -13.71 22.11 3.74
CA PRO A 47 -13.54 21.50 5.07
C PRO A 47 -13.33 19.97 5.03
N ALA A 48 -13.81 19.31 3.97
CA ALA A 48 -13.57 17.88 3.76
C ALA A 48 -12.08 17.56 3.53
N GLU A 49 -11.28 18.48 2.96
CA GLU A 49 -9.84 18.26 2.75
C GLU A 49 -9.14 17.97 4.09
N ALA A 50 -9.46 18.73 5.14
CA ALA A 50 -8.87 18.54 6.47
C ALA A 50 -9.28 17.20 7.11
N TRP A 51 -10.56 16.81 6.99
CA TRP A 51 -11.05 15.55 7.54
C TRP A 51 -10.49 14.33 6.79
N LEU A 52 -10.41 14.40 5.47
CA LEU A 52 -9.81 13.36 4.64
C LEU A 52 -8.33 13.17 4.99
N MET A 53 -7.57 14.25 5.18
CA MET A 53 -6.17 14.16 5.61
C MET A 53 -6.00 13.59 7.02
N ARG A 54 -6.89 13.91 7.96
CA ARG A 54 -6.86 13.32 9.32
C ARG A 54 -7.08 11.81 9.27
N LEU A 55 -8.11 11.37 8.53
CA LEU A 55 -8.41 9.94 8.38
C LEU A 55 -7.29 9.20 7.63
N HIS A 56 -6.76 9.81 6.57
CA HIS A 56 -5.63 9.28 5.82
C HIS A 56 -4.38 9.13 6.70
N GLY A 57 -4.05 10.17 7.48
CA GLY A 57 -2.93 10.15 8.43
C GLY A 57 -3.09 9.06 9.51
N LEU A 58 -4.29 8.93 10.10
CA LEU A 58 -4.58 7.86 11.05
C LEU A 58 -4.38 6.47 10.41
N ALA A 59 -4.91 6.27 9.20
CA ALA A 59 -4.75 5.03 8.46
C ALA A 59 -3.28 4.77 8.09
N ALA A 60 -2.48 5.82 7.84
CA ALA A 60 -1.06 5.70 7.52
C ALA A 60 -0.26 5.16 8.72
N PHE A 61 -0.53 5.63 9.94
CA PHE A 61 0.08 5.07 11.14
C PHE A 61 -0.27 3.59 11.34
N ALA A 62 -1.55 3.23 11.15
CA ALA A 62 -1.98 1.83 11.21
C ALA A 62 -1.28 0.98 10.14
N ALA A 63 -1.12 1.51 8.92
CA ALA A 63 -0.44 0.82 7.83
C ALA A 63 1.03 0.59 8.15
N LEU A 64 1.75 1.61 8.63
CA LEU A 64 3.16 1.49 9.03
C LEU A 64 3.36 0.40 10.09
N PHE A 65 2.51 0.39 11.12
CA PHE A 65 2.57 -0.62 12.18
C PHE A 65 2.32 -2.04 11.62
N LEU A 66 1.23 -2.23 10.88
CA LEU A 66 0.86 -3.54 10.33
C LEU A 66 1.88 -4.04 9.30
N LEU A 67 2.34 -3.17 8.40
CA LEU A 67 3.35 -3.51 7.40
C LEU A 67 4.67 -3.88 8.07
N GLY A 68 5.11 -3.15 9.10
CA GLY A 68 6.31 -3.49 9.87
C GLY A 68 6.19 -4.87 10.54
N ALA A 69 5.07 -5.12 11.24
CA ALA A 69 4.81 -6.41 11.88
C ALA A 69 4.79 -7.58 10.88
N ILE A 70 4.16 -7.38 9.71
CA ILE A 70 4.09 -8.41 8.66
C ILE A 70 5.44 -8.61 7.99
N ALA A 71 6.17 -7.53 7.69
CA ALA A 71 7.45 -7.59 7.01
C ALA A 71 8.47 -8.40 7.83
N ALA A 72 8.54 -8.17 9.14
CA ALA A 72 9.43 -8.90 10.05
C ALA A 72 9.23 -10.43 9.98
N ALA A 73 7.99 -10.89 9.90
CA ALA A 73 7.68 -12.32 9.85
C ALA A 73 7.74 -12.91 8.43
N HIS A 74 7.32 -12.17 7.41
CA HIS A 74 7.06 -12.72 6.07
C HIS A 74 8.19 -12.51 5.08
N VAL A 75 8.96 -11.43 5.19
CA VAL A 75 10.05 -11.15 4.25
C VAL A 75 11.18 -12.19 4.40
N PRO A 76 11.69 -12.50 5.61
CA PRO A 76 12.75 -13.51 5.77
C PRO A 76 12.28 -14.91 5.37
N ALA A 77 11.05 -15.28 5.75
CA ALA A 77 10.45 -16.56 5.39
C ALA A 77 10.26 -16.70 3.87
N GLY A 78 9.76 -15.65 3.22
CA GLY A 78 9.60 -15.61 1.76
C GLY A 78 10.94 -15.70 1.03
N TRP A 79 11.99 -15.08 1.57
CA TRP A 79 13.34 -15.13 1.01
C TRP A 79 13.96 -16.52 1.08
N ARG A 80 13.81 -17.20 2.23
CA ARG A 80 14.31 -18.57 2.46
C ARG A 80 13.63 -19.59 1.54
N ILE A 81 12.31 -19.55 1.44
CA ILE A 81 11.53 -20.46 0.57
C ILE A 81 11.91 -20.29 -0.91
N THR A 82 12.23 -19.07 -1.34
CA THR A 82 12.65 -18.83 -2.72
C THR A 82 14.12 -19.15 -2.98
N SER A 83 14.99 -19.23 -1.96
CA SER A 83 16.38 -19.72 -2.12
C SER A 83 16.46 -21.23 -2.21
N GLU A 84 15.51 -21.94 -1.60
CA GLU A 84 15.47 -23.40 -1.52
C GLU A 84 14.71 -24.05 -2.70
N GLY A 85 14.60 -23.36 -3.84
CA GLY A 85 13.95 -23.89 -5.06
C GLY A 85 12.49 -23.46 -5.28
N GLY A 86 11.97 -22.49 -4.51
CA GLY A 86 10.66 -21.89 -4.74
C GLY A 86 10.55 -21.06 -6.03
N TRP A 87 9.33 -20.67 -6.40
CA TRP A 87 9.03 -19.98 -7.67
C TRP A 87 9.76 -18.62 -7.80
N PRO A 88 10.60 -18.38 -8.83
CA PRO A 88 11.46 -17.18 -8.92
C PRO A 88 10.68 -15.85 -8.94
N GLY A 89 9.46 -15.84 -9.50
CA GLY A 89 8.60 -14.65 -9.55
C GLY A 89 8.07 -14.17 -8.18
N GLN A 90 8.20 -15.00 -7.14
CA GLN A 90 7.72 -14.65 -5.79
C GLN A 90 8.62 -13.61 -5.10
N ARG A 91 9.94 -13.60 -5.42
CA ARG A 91 10.88 -12.56 -4.95
C ARG A 91 10.59 -11.21 -5.61
N GLY A 92 10.41 -11.22 -6.93
CA GLY A 92 10.15 -9.99 -7.70
C GLY A 92 8.88 -9.28 -7.23
N THR A 93 7.80 -10.01 -6.99
CA THR A 93 6.56 -9.38 -6.51
C THR A 93 6.68 -8.84 -5.09
N GLY A 94 7.40 -9.54 -4.21
CA GLY A 94 7.67 -9.06 -2.85
C GLY A 94 8.50 -7.78 -2.85
N LEU A 95 9.54 -7.72 -3.67
CA LEU A 95 10.39 -6.54 -3.81
C LEU A 95 9.61 -5.34 -4.35
N VAL A 96 8.79 -5.53 -5.39
CA VAL A 96 7.95 -4.44 -5.94
C VAL A 96 7.01 -3.88 -4.89
N LEU A 97 6.34 -4.73 -4.10
CA LEU A 97 5.45 -4.29 -3.04
C LEU A 97 6.21 -3.54 -1.92
N CYS A 98 7.37 -4.04 -1.50
CA CYS A 98 8.20 -3.35 -0.50
C CYS A 98 8.70 -1.99 -1.01
N THR A 99 9.14 -1.91 -2.27
CA THR A 99 9.60 -0.66 -2.89
C THR A 99 8.47 0.35 -2.99
N LEU A 100 7.27 -0.06 -3.43
CA LEU A 100 6.11 0.84 -3.49
C LEU A 100 5.70 1.31 -2.10
N ALA A 101 5.72 0.43 -1.09
CA ALA A 101 5.42 0.81 0.29
C ALA A 101 6.45 1.82 0.82
N GLY A 102 7.74 1.58 0.59
CA GLY A 102 8.80 2.51 0.95
C GLY A 102 8.67 3.87 0.25
N LEU A 103 8.34 3.87 -1.05
CA LEU A 103 8.11 5.09 -1.81
C LEU A 103 6.92 5.89 -1.26
N LEU A 104 5.81 5.22 -0.93
CA LEU A 104 4.64 5.85 -0.30
C LEU A 104 4.98 6.48 1.04
N VAL A 105 5.70 5.76 1.90
CA VAL A 105 6.13 6.28 3.21
C VAL A 105 7.05 7.48 3.05
N LEU A 106 8.05 7.37 2.17
CA LEU A 106 9.01 8.44 1.94
C LEU A 106 8.34 9.70 1.39
N THR A 107 7.52 9.56 0.34
CA THR A 107 6.83 10.70 -0.28
C THR A 107 5.79 11.31 0.66
N GLY A 108 5.08 10.50 1.46
CA GLY A 108 4.16 11.01 2.49
C GLY A 108 4.89 11.79 3.58
N TYR A 109 6.03 11.29 4.05
CA TYR A 109 6.89 11.98 5.01
C TYR A 109 7.43 13.30 4.45
N MET A 110 7.89 13.30 3.19
CA MET A 110 8.35 14.53 2.53
C MET A 110 7.22 15.54 2.32
N LEU A 111 6.00 15.10 1.96
CA LEU A 111 4.83 15.97 1.87
C LEU A 111 4.47 16.63 3.21
N TYR A 112 4.71 15.93 4.32
CA TYR A 112 4.41 16.42 5.66
C TYR A 112 5.47 17.41 6.17
N TYR A 113 6.76 17.12 5.97
CA TYR A 113 7.85 17.89 6.60
C TYR A 113 8.69 18.75 5.62
N PHE A 114 8.78 18.37 4.34
CA PHE A 114 9.80 18.86 3.40
C PHE A 114 9.25 19.26 2.03
N ALA A 115 7.99 19.73 1.95
CA ALA A 115 7.35 20.10 0.70
C ALA A 115 7.04 21.61 0.61
N PRO A 116 8.04 22.47 0.33
CA PRO A 116 7.78 23.84 -0.05
C PRO A 116 6.97 23.91 -1.34
N GLU A 117 6.31 25.05 -1.57
CA GLU A 117 5.34 25.25 -2.65
C GLU A 117 5.81 24.79 -4.04
N PRO A 118 7.07 24.99 -4.47
CA PRO A 118 7.52 24.56 -5.79
C PRO A 118 7.57 23.04 -5.99
N VAL A 119 7.81 22.27 -4.93
CA VAL A 119 7.99 20.80 -5.02
C VAL A 119 6.76 20.02 -4.56
N ARG A 120 5.86 20.66 -3.79
CA ARG A 120 4.64 20.04 -3.25
C ARG A 120 3.76 19.40 -4.32
N PRO A 121 3.47 20.02 -5.48
CA PRO A 121 2.65 19.39 -6.52
C PRO A 121 3.29 18.13 -7.08
N ALA A 122 4.60 18.17 -7.38
CA ALA A 122 5.32 17.02 -7.90
C ALA A 122 5.33 15.85 -6.90
N LEU A 123 5.65 16.11 -5.63
CA LEU A 123 5.60 15.10 -4.57
C LEU A 123 4.18 14.54 -4.39
N GLY A 124 3.15 15.39 -4.48
CA GLY A 124 1.74 15.00 -4.38
C GLY A 124 1.35 14.01 -5.48
N TRP A 125 1.72 14.30 -6.73
CA TRP A 125 1.45 13.41 -7.87
C TRP A 125 2.22 12.10 -7.81
N ILE A 126 3.50 12.13 -7.41
CA ILE A 126 4.30 10.91 -7.23
C ILE A 126 3.66 10.03 -6.14
N HIS A 127 3.27 10.61 -5.01
CA HIS A 127 2.61 9.89 -3.92
C HIS A 127 1.27 9.27 -4.37
N ALA A 128 0.43 10.06 -5.06
CA ALA A 128 -0.84 9.60 -5.59
C ALA A 128 -0.67 8.45 -6.60
N ALA A 129 0.24 8.61 -7.57
CA ALA A 129 0.53 7.57 -8.57
C ALA A 129 1.05 6.29 -7.92
N ALA A 130 1.96 6.40 -6.94
CA ALA A 130 2.45 5.25 -6.18
C ALA A 130 1.32 4.53 -5.42
N GLY A 131 0.34 5.27 -4.90
CA GLY A 131 -0.81 4.72 -4.17
C GLY A 131 -1.72 3.89 -5.08
N VAL A 132 -2.04 4.43 -6.26
CA VAL A 132 -2.81 3.70 -7.27
C VAL A 132 -2.04 2.49 -7.80
N ALA A 133 -0.74 2.64 -8.04
CA ALA A 133 0.13 1.55 -8.49
C ALA A 133 0.19 0.41 -7.44
N MET A 134 0.30 0.74 -6.15
CA MET A 134 0.24 -0.23 -5.06
C MET A 134 -1.06 -1.04 -5.11
N ALA A 135 -2.21 -0.37 -5.23
CA ALA A 135 -3.51 -1.04 -5.29
C ALA A 135 -3.62 -1.98 -6.52
N ALA A 136 -3.17 -1.52 -7.68
CA ALA A 136 -3.16 -2.31 -8.91
C ALA A 136 -2.27 -3.56 -8.80
N VAL A 137 -1.03 -3.39 -8.32
CA VAL A 137 -0.08 -4.51 -8.15
C VAL A 137 -0.61 -5.52 -7.14
N LEU A 138 -1.20 -5.05 -6.03
CA LEU A 138 -1.78 -5.93 -5.01
C LEU A 138 -2.98 -6.72 -5.57
N GLY A 139 -3.86 -6.07 -6.34
CA GLY A 139 -4.97 -6.72 -7.03
C GLY A 139 -4.50 -7.80 -8.02
N LEU A 140 -3.51 -7.48 -8.85
CA LEU A 140 -2.90 -8.42 -9.80
C LEU A 140 -2.22 -9.60 -9.09
N HIS A 141 -1.50 -9.34 -7.99
CA HIS A 141 -0.85 -10.38 -7.20
C HIS A 141 -1.88 -11.40 -6.69
N ARG A 142 -3.02 -10.91 -6.18
CA ARG A 142 -4.11 -11.76 -5.67
C ARG A 142 -4.78 -12.56 -6.77
N HIS A 143 -5.12 -11.92 -7.89
CA HIS A 143 -5.75 -12.60 -9.02
C HIS A 143 -4.88 -13.75 -9.53
N ARG A 144 -3.56 -13.54 -9.67
CA ARG A 144 -2.61 -14.59 -10.08
C ARG A 144 -2.53 -15.75 -9.09
N ARG A 145 -2.55 -15.47 -7.78
CA ARG A 145 -2.57 -16.51 -6.72
C ARG A 145 -3.85 -17.36 -6.76
N CYS A 146 -5.01 -16.72 -6.94
CA CYS A 146 -6.29 -17.41 -7.03
C CYS A 146 -6.40 -18.26 -8.30
N ALA A 147 -6.02 -17.71 -9.46
CA ALA A 147 -6.03 -18.42 -10.74
C ALA A 147 -5.08 -19.62 -10.75
N GLY A 148 -3.87 -19.48 -10.17
CA GLY A 148 -2.91 -20.59 -10.04
C GLY A 148 -3.45 -21.73 -9.17
N ARG A 149 -4.11 -21.40 -8.06
CA ARG A 149 -4.72 -22.38 -7.15
C ARG A 149 -5.92 -23.10 -7.79
N ALA A 150 -6.73 -22.40 -8.58
CA ALA A 150 -7.85 -22.99 -9.31
C ALA A 150 -7.41 -23.91 -10.47
N ARG A 151 -6.24 -23.65 -11.08
CA ARG A 151 -5.64 -24.56 -12.06
C ARG A 151 -5.11 -25.85 -11.43
N GLN A 152 -4.45 -25.75 -10.28
CA GLN A 152 -3.88 -26.91 -9.57
C GLN A 152 -4.96 -27.88 -9.05
N LEU A 153 -6.15 -27.39 -8.69
CA LEU A 153 -7.28 -28.24 -8.29
C LEU A 153 -8.00 -28.91 -9.47
N ARG A 154 -7.73 -28.49 -10.71
CA ARG A 154 -8.37 -29.00 -11.93
C ARG A 154 -7.57 -30.10 -12.62
N ASN A 155 -6.26 -30.15 -12.41
CA ASN A 155 -5.35 -31.18 -12.90
C ASN A 155 -4.67 -31.85 -11.69
N PRO A 156 -5.29 -32.85 -11.05
CA PRO A 156 -4.68 -33.61 -9.96
C PRO A 156 -3.46 -34.41 -10.42
#